data_AF-A0A9P8W3C2-F1
#
_entry.id   AF-A0A9P8W3C2-F1
#
_cell.length_a   1.000
_cell.length_b   1.000
_cell.length_c   1.000
_cell.angle_alpha   90.00
_cell.angle_beta   90.00
_cell.angle_gamma   90.00
#
_symmetry.space_group_name_H-M   'P 1'
#
loop_
_entity.id
_entity.type
_entity.pdbx_description
1 polymer ?
#
loop_
_entity_poly.entity_id
_entity_poly.type
_entity_poly.pdbx_seq_one_letter_code
_entity_poly.pdbx_strand_id
1 'polypeptide(L)'
;MRLQHYANIPIPIPANVPPNVVLAFIQTFVPTLKHNDCVNSFEEIPSDPNLADDAIFGPWNDTARTYQIHEITQLAPGISAQARWPVVFQCTPEGIRARAINSRVGTTVWATWTVRPRVSVASPANSESTTSSATVVAEEWELFDEIIIECHRLMMPFTAPYARKIHHDITQRIIDEITKSYFDGTLFQ
;
A
#
# COMPACT_ATOMS: atom_id res chain seq x y z
N MET A 1 20.12 -3.99 -17.80
CA MET A 1 20.43 -3.77 -16.37
C MET A 1 19.16 -3.26 -15.69
N ARG A 2 18.67 -3.99 -14.68
CA ARG A 2 17.53 -3.59 -13.85
C ARG A 2 18.02 -2.72 -12.69
N LEU A 3 17.16 -1.82 -12.21
CA LEU A 3 17.43 -0.93 -11.09
C LEU A 3 16.30 -1.09 -10.07
N GLN A 4 16.61 -0.96 -8.79
CA GLN A 4 15.62 -0.91 -7.72
C GLN A 4 15.52 0.51 -7.15
N HIS A 5 14.31 0.92 -6.78
CA HIS A 5 14.02 2.20 -6.13
C HIS A 5 13.10 1.96 -4.93
N TYR A 6 13.40 2.64 -3.82
CA TYR A 6 12.70 2.49 -2.55
C TYR A 6 11.95 3.78 -2.21
N ALA A 7 10.73 3.66 -1.68
CA ALA A 7 10.00 4.80 -1.15
C ALA A 7 9.11 4.40 0.02
N ASN A 8 8.93 5.36 0.94
CA ASN A 8 8.15 5.21 2.14
C ASN A 8 7.09 6.31 2.18
N ILE A 9 5.86 5.96 2.52
CA ILE A 9 4.69 6.84 2.46
C ILE A 9 3.93 6.68 3.79
N PRO A 10 4.20 7.54 4.78
CA PRO A 10 3.44 7.59 6.03
C PRO A 10 2.18 8.45 5.87
N ILE A 11 1.00 7.91 6.18
CA ILE A 11 -0.25 8.67 6.26
C ILE A 11 -0.84 8.57 7.69
N PRO A 12 -1.12 9.69 8.37
CA PRO A 12 -1.77 9.67 9.69
C PRO A 12 -3.07 8.89 9.67
N ILE A 13 -3.29 8.08 10.71
CA ILE A 13 -4.62 7.61 11.07
C ILE A 13 -5.26 8.69 11.96
N PRO A 14 -6.46 9.19 11.64
CA PRO A 14 -7.16 10.13 12.51
C PRO A 14 -7.37 9.54 13.92
N ALA A 15 -7.15 10.34 14.97
CA ALA A 15 -7.15 9.88 16.36
C ALA A 15 -8.49 9.26 16.83
N ASN A 16 -9.56 9.52 16.09
CA ASN A 16 -10.91 9.02 16.32
C ASN A 16 -11.23 7.73 15.54
N VAL A 17 -10.28 7.20 14.76
CA VAL A 17 -10.38 5.91 14.07
C VAL A 17 -9.46 4.90 14.76
N PRO A 18 -9.98 3.81 15.34
CA PRO A 18 -9.14 2.80 15.97
C PRO A 18 -8.19 2.11 14.95
N PRO A 19 -6.90 1.90 15.27
CA PRO A 19 -5.94 1.31 14.33
C PRO A 19 -6.30 -0.09 13.87
N ASN A 20 -6.90 -0.91 14.74
CA ASN A 20 -7.36 -2.25 14.42
C ASN A 20 -8.48 -2.26 13.36
N VAL A 21 -9.26 -1.17 13.27
CA VAL A 21 -10.28 -1.00 12.24
C VAL A 21 -9.60 -0.77 10.88
N VAL A 22 -8.56 0.05 10.83
CA VAL A 22 -7.71 0.25 9.63
C VAL A 22 -7.07 -1.06 9.20
N LEU A 23 -6.51 -1.81 10.14
CA LEU A 23 -5.89 -3.12 9.89
C LEU A 23 -6.88 -4.10 9.26
N ALA A 24 -8.05 -4.28 9.88
CA ALA A 24 -9.08 -5.18 9.36
C ALA A 24 -9.55 -4.76 7.96
N PHE A 25 -9.65 -3.45 7.71
CA PHE A 25 -10.07 -2.93 6.42
C PHE A 25 -9.06 -3.24 5.31
N ILE A 26 -7.76 -2.96 5.51
CA ILE A 26 -6.73 -3.23 4.50
C ILE A 26 -6.52 -4.73 4.26
N GLN A 27 -6.73 -5.58 5.26
CA GLN A 27 -6.63 -7.04 5.16
C GLN A 27 -7.72 -7.67 4.26
N THR A 28 -8.71 -6.90 3.81
CA THR A 28 -9.63 -7.33 2.74
C THR A 28 -9.02 -7.21 1.35
N PHE A 29 -7.85 -6.56 1.21
CA PHE A 29 -7.11 -6.24 -0.02
C PHE A 29 -7.82 -5.30 -1.00
N VAL A 30 -9.14 -5.42 -1.13
CA VAL A 30 -10.01 -4.66 -2.04
C VAL A 30 -9.79 -3.15 -1.97
N PRO A 31 -9.61 -2.50 -0.80
CA PRO A 31 -9.37 -1.05 -0.74
C PRO A 31 -8.13 -0.62 -1.53
N THR A 32 -7.05 -1.41 -1.51
CA THR A 32 -5.83 -1.09 -2.27
C THR A 32 -6.05 -1.14 -3.78
N LEU A 33 -6.92 -2.06 -4.24
CA LEU A 33 -7.26 -2.22 -5.65
C LEU A 33 -8.24 -1.15 -6.12
N LYS A 34 -9.28 -0.91 -5.33
CA LYS A 34 -10.35 0.06 -5.62
C LYS A 34 -9.82 1.49 -5.70
N HIS A 35 -8.85 1.85 -4.86
CA HIS A 35 -8.29 3.21 -4.83
C HIS A 35 -7.10 3.43 -5.77
N ASN A 36 -6.69 2.41 -6.51
CA ASN A 36 -5.63 2.52 -7.49
C ASN A 36 -6.18 3.02 -8.82
N ASP A 37 -5.85 4.25 -9.19
CA ASP A 37 -6.32 4.89 -10.43
C ASP A 37 -5.86 4.18 -11.72
N CYS A 38 -4.88 3.27 -11.65
CA CYS A 38 -4.49 2.43 -12.80
C CYS A 38 -5.40 1.20 -12.97
N VAL A 39 -6.26 0.89 -11.99
CA VAL A 39 -7.13 -0.28 -12.00
C VAL A 39 -8.49 0.12 -12.53
N ASN A 40 -8.86 -0.39 -13.71
CA ASN A 40 -10.21 -0.23 -14.25
C ASN A 40 -11.16 -1.30 -13.68
N SER A 41 -10.68 -2.53 -13.58
CA SER A 41 -11.40 -3.64 -12.94
C SER A 41 -10.41 -4.68 -12.44
N PHE A 42 -10.85 -5.55 -11.54
CA PHE A 42 -10.06 -6.68 -11.06
C PHE A 42 -10.97 -7.87 -10.81
N GLU A 43 -10.40 -9.07 -10.92
CA GLU A 43 -11.06 -10.32 -10.58
C GLU A 43 -10.12 -11.18 -9.75
N GLU A 44 -10.65 -11.91 -8.78
CA GLU A 44 -9.86 -12.88 -8.02
C GLU A 44 -9.61 -14.11 -8.89
N ILE A 45 -8.37 -14.57 -8.92
CA ILE A 45 -7.94 -15.76 -9.64
C ILE A 45 -7.24 -16.72 -8.67
N PRO A 46 -7.14 -18.02 -8.98
CA PRO A 46 -6.39 -18.96 -8.15
C PRO A 46 -4.96 -18.48 -7.90
N SER A 47 -4.56 -18.43 -6.63
CA SER A 47 -3.19 -18.08 -6.24
C SER A 47 -2.23 -19.21 -6.57
N ASP A 48 -1.06 -18.87 -7.10
CA ASP A 48 0.03 -19.81 -7.38
C ASP A 48 0.94 -19.97 -6.14
N PRO A 49 0.97 -21.13 -5.47
CA PRO A 49 1.83 -21.34 -4.30
C PRO A 49 3.33 -21.21 -4.60
N ASN A 50 3.75 -21.31 -5.87
CA ASN A 50 5.15 -21.13 -6.27
C ASN A 50 5.63 -19.68 -6.10
N LEU A 51 4.72 -18.75 -5.79
CA LEU A 51 5.04 -17.37 -5.41
C LEU A 51 5.69 -17.27 -4.00
N ALA A 52 5.68 -18.35 -3.22
CA ALA A 52 6.28 -18.44 -1.88
C ALA A 52 7.80 -18.22 -1.86
N ASP A 53 8.49 -18.39 -3.00
CA ASP A 53 9.94 -18.17 -3.09
C ASP A 53 10.32 -16.68 -3.14
N ASP A 54 9.34 -15.77 -3.20
CA ASP A 54 9.62 -14.34 -3.12
C ASP A 54 9.97 -13.92 -1.68
N ALA A 55 11.13 -13.28 -1.53
CA ALA A 55 11.66 -12.84 -0.24
C ALA A 55 10.70 -11.94 0.55
N ILE A 56 9.75 -11.24 -0.10
CA ILE A 56 8.81 -10.38 0.63
C ILE A 56 7.67 -11.16 1.30
N PHE A 57 7.23 -12.29 0.74
CA PHE A 57 6.03 -12.99 1.23
C PHE A 57 6.33 -13.90 2.44
N GLY A 58 7.60 -14.22 2.69
CA GLY A 58 7.96 -15.14 3.75
C GLY A 58 7.30 -16.52 3.52
N PRO A 59 7.02 -17.32 4.58
CA PRO A 59 6.28 -18.55 4.39
C PRO A 59 4.86 -18.26 3.90
N TRP A 60 4.45 -18.96 2.85
CA TRP A 60 3.09 -18.89 2.31
C TRP A 60 2.06 -19.21 3.41
N ASN A 61 0.99 -18.42 3.48
CA ASN A 61 -0.13 -18.69 4.37
C ASN A 61 -1.47 -18.71 3.60
N ASP A 62 -2.52 -19.16 4.28
CA ASP A 62 -3.88 -19.30 3.74
C ASP A 62 -4.59 -17.98 3.44
N THR A 63 -4.01 -16.84 3.83
CA THR A 63 -4.51 -15.51 3.51
C THR A 63 -4.10 -15.04 2.12
N ALA A 64 -3.19 -15.77 1.45
CA ALA A 64 -2.70 -15.36 0.14
C ALA A 64 -3.83 -15.33 -0.91
N ARG A 65 -3.97 -14.20 -1.59
CA ARG A 65 -4.98 -13.97 -2.65
C ARG A 65 -4.33 -13.36 -3.87
N THR A 66 -4.76 -13.76 -5.06
CA THR A 66 -4.24 -13.22 -6.31
C THR A 66 -5.38 -12.57 -7.08
N TYR A 67 -5.17 -11.33 -7.51
CA TYR A 67 -6.11 -10.59 -8.33
C TYR A 67 -5.51 -10.34 -9.70
N GLN A 68 -6.27 -10.66 -10.75
CA GLN A 68 -5.96 -10.25 -12.11
C GLN A 68 -6.45 -8.82 -12.30
N ILE A 69 -5.51 -7.88 -12.44
CA ILE A 69 -5.80 -6.48 -12.69
C ILE A 69 -6.02 -6.25 -14.18
N HIS A 70 -7.03 -5.48 -14.52
CA HIS A 70 -7.26 -4.94 -15.85
C HIS A 70 -7.07 -3.41 -15.81
N GLU A 71 -6.06 -2.92 -16.52
CA GLU A 71 -5.81 -1.50 -16.73
C GLU A 71 -6.28 -1.09 -18.13
N ILE A 72 -6.84 0.13 -18.19
CA ILE A 72 -7.07 0.84 -19.45
C ILE A 72 -6.35 2.19 -19.35
N THR A 73 -5.26 2.35 -20.09
CA THR A 73 -4.52 3.62 -20.18
C THR A 73 -4.94 4.37 -21.43
N GLN A 74 -5.43 5.60 -21.29
CA GLN A 74 -5.63 6.49 -22.45
C GLN A 74 -4.28 7.04 -22.92
N LEU A 75 -3.92 6.78 -24.18
CA LEU A 75 -2.67 7.24 -24.79
C LEU A 75 -2.88 8.54 -25.59
N ALA A 76 -4.06 8.72 -26.19
CA ALA A 76 -4.48 9.89 -26.95
C ALA A 76 -6.03 9.90 -27.05
N PRO A 77 -6.68 11.00 -27.48
CA PRO A 77 -8.14 11.02 -27.68
C PRO A 77 -8.60 9.88 -28.60
N GLY A 78 -9.37 8.95 -28.04
CA GLY A 78 -9.88 7.77 -28.74
C GLY A 78 -8.90 6.58 -28.87
N ILE A 79 -7.68 6.68 -28.31
CA ILE A 79 -6.67 5.61 -28.34
C ILE A 79 -6.36 5.16 -26.91
N SER A 80 -6.79 3.94 -26.56
CA SER A 80 -6.49 3.31 -25.28
C SER A 80 -5.62 2.06 -25.44
N ALA A 81 -4.68 1.87 -24.52
CA ALA A 81 -4.03 0.59 -24.33
C ALA A 81 -4.71 -0.18 -23.19
N GLN A 82 -4.88 -1.49 -23.39
CA GLN A 82 -5.31 -2.38 -22.32
C GLN A 82 -4.11 -3.20 -21.86
N ALA A 83 -4.03 -3.42 -20.55
CA ALA A 83 -3.01 -4.25 -19.96
C ALA A 83 -3.61 -5.10 -18.84
N ARG A 84 -3.00 -6.26 -18.63
CA ARG A 84 -3.40 -7.21 -17.60
C ARG A 84 -2.17 -7.67 -16.84
N TRP A 85 -2.23 -7.64 -15.53
CA TRP A 85 -1.17 -8.19 -14.69
C TRP A 85 -1.73 -8.75 -13.37
N PRO A 86 -1.12 -9.81 -12.83
CA PRO A 86 -1.48 -10.31 -11.52
C PRO A 86 -0.91 -9.43 -10.42
N VAL A 87 -1.65 -9.32 -9.32
CA VAL A 87 -1.18 -8.81 -8.04
C VAL A 87 -1.48 -9.86 -6.98
N VAL A 88 -0.46 -10.24 -6.23
CA VAL A 88 -0.55 -11.21 -5.15
C VAL A 88 -0.54 -10.44 -3.85
N PHE A 89 -1.44 -10.77 -2.93
CA PHE A 89 -1.52 -10.21 -1.59
C PHE A 89 -1.37 -11.30 -0.54
N GLN A 90 -0.89 -10.91 0.63
CA GLN A 90 -0.84 -11.74 1.82
C GLN A 90 -0.99 -10.87 3.07
N CYS A 91 -1.76 -11.33 4.05
CA CYS A 91 -1.85 -10.67 5.34
C CYS A 91 -0.59 -10.91 6.17
N THR A 92 -0.22 -9.89 6.94
CA THR A 92 0.72 -9.97 8.08
C THR A 92 -0.03 -9.58 9.35
N PRO A 93 0.53 -9.85 10.55
CA PRO A 93 -0.10 -9.43 11.79
C PRO A 93 -0.35 -7.91 11.87
N GLU A 94 0.52 -7.12 11.26
CA GLU A 94 0.47 -5.64 11.29
C GLU A 94 -0.12 -5.01 10.02
N GLY A 95 -0.52 -5.81 9.02
CA GLY A 95 -1.03 -5.26 7.76
C GLY A 95 -1.09 -6.26 6.61
N ILE A 96 -0.62 -5.82 5.45
CA ILE A 96 -0.62 -6.61 4.21
C ILE A 96 0.67 -6.39 3.41
N ARG A 97 1.03 -7.41 2.62
CA ARG A 97 2.09 -7.35 1.62
C ARG A 97 1.52 -7.64 0.26
N ALA A 98 2.08 -7.01 -0.76
CA ALA A 98 1.66 -7.21 -2.13
C ALA A 98 2.85 -7.27 -3.09
N ARG A 99 2.64 -7.98 -4.19
CA ARG A 99 3.55 -8.01 -5.35
C ARG A 99 2.76 -7.91 -6.64
N ALA A 100 3.09 -6.92 -7.45
CA ALA A 100 2.55 -6.72 -8.79
C ALA A 100 3.64 -6.95 -9.84
N ILE A 101 3.32 -7.67 -10.92
CA ILE A 101 4.24 -7.85 -12.06
C ILE A 101 3.58 -7.38 -13.34
N ASN A 102 3.93 -6.18 -13.79
CA ASN A 102 3.56 -5.73 -15.13
C ASN A 102 4.62 -6.22 -16.12
N SER A 103 4.36 -7.39 -16.72
CA SER A 103 5.26 -8.04 -17.68
C SER A 103 5.43 -7.24 -18.97
N ARG A 104 4.43 -6.43 -19.36
CA ARG A 104 4.48 -5.58 -20.57
C ARG A 104 5.53 -4.48 -20.46
N VAL A 105 5.65 -3.87 -19.28
CA VAL A 105 6.62 -2.80 -18.99
C VAL A 105 7.87 -3.36 -18.31
N GLY A 106 7.87 -4.63 -17.92
CA GLY A 106 8.96 -5.28 -17.20
C GLY A 106 9.18 -4.67 -15.80
N THR A 107 8.10 -4.26 -15.15
CA THR A 107 8.13 -3.63 -13.81
C THR A 107 7.57 -4.60 -12.78
N THR A 108 8.34 -4.79 -11.70
CA THR A 108 7.88 -5.48 -10.50
C THR A 108 7.77 -4.46 -9.39
N VAL A 109 6.64 -4.45 -8.68
CA VAL A 109 6.43 -3.62 -7.50
C VAL A 109 6.14 -4.55 -6.34
N TRP A 110 6.86 -4.36 -5.25
CA TRP A 110 6.52 -4.92 -3.96
C TRP A 110 6.07 -3.79 -3.05
N ALA A 111 5.00 -4.01 -2.30
CA ALA A 111 4.42 -3.02 -1.41
C ALA A 111 4.07 -3.67 -0.07
N THR A 112 4.32 -2.97 1.03
CA THR A 112 3.95 -3.40 2.38
C THR A 112 3.22 -2.27 3.07
N TRP A 113 1.94 -2.47 3.35
CA TRP A 113 1.15 -1.55 4.15
C TRP A 113 1.10 -2.05 5.58
N THR A 114 1.58 -1.24 6.53
CA THR A 114 1.66 -1.56 7.95
C THR A 114 0.89 -0.52 8.76
N VAL A 115 0.01 -0.96 9.64
CA VAL A 115 -0.59 -0.12 10.67
C VAL A 115 0.33 -0.12 11.89
N ARG A 116 0.93 1.02 12.22
CA ARG A 116 1.92 1.11 13.30
C ARG A 116 1.83 2.44 14.07
N PRO A 117 2.37 2.50 15.30
CA PRO A 117 2.60 3.76 15.97
C PRO A 117 3.52 4.65 15.13
N ARG A 118 3.19 5.93 15.06
CA ARG A 118 3.99 6.94 14.37
C ARG A 118 5.29 7.16 15.12
N VAL A 119 6.40 7.13 14.39
CA VAL A 119 7.70 7.53 14.93
C VAL A 119 7.74 9.07 14.94
N SER A 120 7.51 9.67 16.10
CA SER A 120 7.82 11.09 16.31
C SER A 120 9.32 11.28 16.08
N VAL A 121 9.70 12.02 15.04
CA VAL A 121 11.07 12.53 14.90
C VAL A 121 11.24 13.60 15.98
N ALA A 122 11.58 13.16 17.18
CA ALA A 122 12.09 14.06 18.20
C ALA A 122 13.33 14.74 17.60
N SER A 123 13.28 16.07 17.50
CA SER A 123 14.43 16.92 17.19
C SER A 123 15.68 16.46 17.95
N PRO A 124 16.89 16.60 17.37
CA PRO A 124 18.09 15.96 17.89
C PRO A 124 18.34 16.32 19.36
N ALA A 125 18.74 15.29 20.10
CA ALA A 125 19.04 15.28 21.52
C ALA A 125 20.00 16.43 21.92
N ASN A 126 19.47 17.45 22.59
CA ASN A 126 20.09 18.15 23.71
C ASN A 126 19.16 19.27 24.20
N SER A 127 18.33 18.97 25.19
CA SER A 127 17.89 19.99 26.15
C SER A 127 17.53 19.29 27.45
N GLU A 128 18.32 19.60 28.47
CA GLU A 128 18.21 19.10 29.83
C GLU A 128 16.85 19.48 30.45
N SER A 129 16.31 18.52 31.20
CA SER A 129 15.40 18.65 32.35
C SER A 129 14.41 19.81 32.37
N THR A 130 13.12 19.48 32.21
CA THR A 130 12.10 20.02 33.11
C THR A 130 10.96 19.03 33.23
N THR A 131 10.71 18.60 34.47
CA THR A 131 9.60 17.76 34.89
C THR A 131 8.28 18.47 34.58
N SER A 132 7.76 18.28 33.37
CA SER A 132 6.44 18.75 32.98
C SER A 132 5.55 17.54 32.84
N SER A 133 4.44 17.58 33.58
CA SER A 133 3.33 16.64 33.61
C SER A 133 3.20 15.86 32.31
N ALA A 134 3.22 14.53 32.40
CA ALA A 134 2.95 13.66 31.27
C ALA A 134 1.50 13.89 30.80
N THR A 135 1.32 14.89 29.94
CA THR A 135 0.23 14.91 28.99
C THR A 135 0.35 13.58 28.27
N VAL A 136 -0.64 12.71 28.42
CA VAL A 136 -0.72 11.46 27.66
C VAL A 136 -0.65 11.88 26.19
N VAL A 137 0.53 11.74 25.58
CA VAL A 137 0.69 11.93 24.15
C VAL A 137 -0.18 10.82 23.59
N ALA A 138 -1.34 11.19 23.04
CA ALA A 138 -2.21 10.24 22.38
C ALA A 138 -1.32 9.46 21.41
N GLU A 139 -1.32 8.13 21.51
CA GLU A 139 -0.51 7.29 20.65
C GLU A 139 -0.96 7.58 19.21
N GLU A 140 -0.14 8.31 18.46
CA GLU A 140 -0.44 8.65 17.08
C GLU A 140 -0.15 7.41 16.25
N TRP A 141 -1.10 7.00 15.41
CA TRP A 141 -0.94 5.86 14.52
C TRP A 141 -0.85 6.33 13.07
N GLU A 142 -0.20 5.53 12.24
CA GLU A 142 -0.10 5.76 10.80
C GLU A 142 -0.34 4.48 10.01
N LEU A 143 -0.87 4.64 8.80
CA LEU A 143 -0.77 3.64 7.75
C LEU A 143 0.50 3.94 6.97
N PHE A 144 1.48 3.06 7.09
CA PHE A 144 2.80 3.19 6.48
C PHE A 144 2.92 2.26 5.28
N ASP A 145 3.14 2.82 4.10
CA ASP A 145 3.37 2.07 2.86
C ASP A 145 4.85 2.11 2.47
N GLU A 146 5.48 0.94 2.43
CA GLU A 146 6.84 0.72 1.94
C GLU A 146 6.81 0.08 0.57
N ILE A 147 7.39 0.75 -0.42
CA ILE A 147 7.44 0.26 -1.81
C ILE A 147 8.85 0.03 -2.30
N ILE A 148 9.03 -1.10 -2.98
CA ILE A 148 10.22 -1.45 -3.75
C ILE A 148 9.78 -1.58 -5.21
N ILE A 149 10.41 -0.81 -6.08
CA ILE A 149 10.11 -0.81 -7.51
C ILE A 149 11.34 -1.30 -8.24
N GLU A 150 11.17 -2.32 -9.07
CA GLU A 150 12.24 -2.81 -9.94
C GLU A 150 11.82 -2.78 -11.40
N CYS A 151 12.59 -2.07 -12.22
CA CYS A 151 12.38 -2.00 -13.66
C CYS A 151 13.69 -1.79 -14.41
N HIS A 152 13.62 -1.69 -15.74
CA HIS A 152 14.78 -1.31 -16.54
C HIS A 152 15.27 0.09 -16.17
N ARG A 153 16.60 0.31 -16.10
CA ARG A 153 17.19 1.59 -15.66
C ARG A 153 16.70 2.82 -16.43
N LEU A 154 16.35 2.65 -17.72
CA LEU A 154 15.84 3.75 -18.56
C LEU A 154 14.40 4.15 -18.22
N MET A 155 13.65 3.28 -17.55
CA MET A 155 12.26 3.55 -17.15
C MET A 155 12.17 4.14 -15.75
N MET A 156 13.17 3.88 -14.89
CA MET A 156 13.12 4.30 -13.49
C MET A 156 12.80 5.79 -13.26
N PRO A 157 13.35 6.75 -14.04
CA PRO A 157 13.02 8.17 -13.88
C PRO A 157 11.53 8.51 -14.05
N PHE A 158 10.76 7.66 -14.75
CA PHE A 158 9.33 7.83 -14.96
C PHE A 158 8.53 6.94 -14.00
N THR A 159 8.95 5.68 -13.82
CA THR A 159 8.24 4.71 -12.99
C THR A 159 8.28 5.07 -11.51
N ALA A 160 9.43 5.47 -10.96
CA ALA A 160 9.56 5.71 -9.53
C ALA A 160 8.70 6.88 -9.00
N PRO A 161 8.71 8.08 -9.64
CA PRO A 161 7.83 9.17 -9.22
C PRO A 161 6.35 8.82 -9.38
N TYR A 162 5.99 8.15 -10.48
CA TYR A 162 4.61 7.76 -10.77
C TYR A 162 4.07 6.76 -9.74
N ALA A 163 4.83 5.70 -9.46
CA ALA A 163 4.47 4.70 -8.45
C ALA A 163 4.36 5.33 -7.06
N ARG A 164 5.30 6.21 -6.66
CA ARG A 164 5.19 6.93 -5.38
C ARG A 164 3.89 7.75 -5.29
N LYS A 165 3.53 8.47 -6.36
CA LYS A 165 2.28 9.23 -6.41
C LYS A 165 1.06 8.31 -6.23
N ILE A 166 0.99 7.22 -6.99
CA ILE A 166 -0.13 6.26 -6.91
C ILE A 166 -0.25 5.68 -5.51
N HIS A 167 0.85 5.23 -4.91
CA HIS A 167 0.84 4.63 -3.58
C HIS A 167 0.44 5.64 -2.49
N HIS A 168 0.87 6.90 -2.63
CA HIS A 168 0.36 7.98 -1.79
C HIS A 168 -1.15 8.17 -1.95
N ASP A 169 -1.64 8.26 -3.18
CA ASP A 169 -3.06 8.45 -3.47
C ASP A 169 -3.92 7.28 -2.96
N ILE A 170 -3.47 6.03 -3.13
CA ILE A 170 -4.11 4.82 -2.58
C ILE A 170 -4.17 4.92 -1.06
N THR A 171 -3.04 5.15 -0.41
CA THR A 171 -2.92 5.13 1.05
C THR A 171 -3.78 6.23 1.68
N GLN A 172 -3.77 7.43 1.09
CA GLN A 172 -4.63 8.53 1.53
C GLN A 172 -6.11 8.20 1.37
N ARG A 173 -6.53 7.69 0.21
CA ARG A 173 -7.94 7.35 -0.04
C ARG A 173 -8.46 6.20 0.82
N ILE A 174 -7.61 5.24 1.18
CA ILE A 174 -7.94 4.21 2.17
C ILE A 174 -8.29 4.87 3.50
N ILE A 175 -7.46 5.80 3.98
CA ILE A 175 -7.71 6.52 5.23
C ILE A 175 -8.98 7.39 5.12
N ASP A 176 -9.19 8.07 4.01
CA ASP A 176 -10.38 8.91 3.81
C ASP A 176 -11.67 8.05 3.80
N GLU A 177 -11.67 6.93 3.08
CA GLU A 177 -12.82 6.02 2.98
C GLU A 177 -13.14 5.39 4.34
N ILE A 178 -12.13 4.89 5.05
CA ILE A 178 -12.37 4.22 6.33
C ILE A 178 -12.84 5.20 7.39
N THR A 179 -12.27 6.41 7.42
CA THR A 179 -12.70 7.47 8.33
C THR A 179 -14.16 7.78 8.11
N LYS A 180 -14.56 8.01 6.85
CA LYS A 180 -15.96 8.26 6.50
C LYS A 180 -16.87 7.08 6.88
N SER A 181 -16.53 5.88 6.45
CA SER A 181 -17.36 4.68 6.65
C SER A 181 -17.52 4.30 8.12
N TYR A 182 -16.50 4.57 8.93
CA TYR A 182 -16.54 4.36 10.38
C TYR A 182 -17.54 5.31 11.06
N PHE A 183 -17.52 6.60 10.71
CA PHE A 183 -18.46 7.58 11.28
C PHE A 183 -19.89 7.43 10.75
N ASP A 184 -20.05 7.00 9.50
CA ASP A 184 -21.36 6.76 8.89
C ASP A 184 -21.99 5.43 9.36
N GLY A 185 -21.23 4.57 10.05
CA GLY A 185 -21.70 3.26 10.53
C GLY A 185 -21.92 2.23 9.42
N THR A 186 -21.34 2.45 8.24
CA THR A 186 -21.48 1.60 7.04
C THR A 186 -20.28 0.69 6.81
N LEU A 187 -19.33 0.65 7.75
CA LEU A 187 -18.14 -0.15 7.62
C LEU A 187 -18.50 -1.66 7.58
N PHE A 188 -18.07 -2.36 6.53
CA PHE A 188 -18.32 -3.78 6.28
C PHE A 188 -19.78 -4.18 5.98
N GLN A 189 -20.65 -3.22 5.63
CA GLN A 189 -21.98 -3.49 5.05
C GLN A 189 -21.89 -3.71 3.53
#